data_AF-A0A134AI47-F1
#
_entry.id   AF-A0A134AI47-F1
#
_cell.length_a   1.000
_cell.length_b   1.000
_cell.length_c   1.000
_cell.angle_alpha   90.00
_cell.angle_beta   90.00
_cell.angle_gamma   90.00
#
_symmetry.space_group_name_H-M   'P 1'
#
loop_
_entity.id
_entity.type
_entity.pdbx_description
1 polymer ?
#
loop_
_entity_poly.entity_id
_entity_poly.type
_entity_poly.pdbx_seq_one_letter_code
_entity_poly.pdbx_strand_id
1 'polypeptide(L)'
;MSITKETALQHKDDPAVTCCRFEAGELVEASILEDPAIFADLEDSGLLEITDDTLTIGQVLGAKLKETVDSLTPLTKDLLEDIPETPLGEEGEEEEEAEAAAGEAQFETVPVAQGAAPVVTGYATLKIAKGENIEISFPVYG
;
A
#
# COMPACT_ATOMS: atom_id res chain seq x y z
N MET A 1 4.87 12.38 2.35
CA MET A 1 5.29 11.13 1.67
C MET A 1 4.88 10.01 2.58
N SER A 2 4.31 8.91 2.06
CA SER A 2 3.88 7.85 2.96
C SER A 2 5.01 7.05 3.58
N ILE A 3 4.70 6.44 4.72
CA ILE A 3 5.63 5.63 5.50
C ILE A 3 5.72 4.19 4.98
N THR A 4 6.83 3.53 5.32
CA THR A 4 7.00 2.09 5.07
C THR A 4 6.40 1.26 6.22
N LYS A 5 6.24 -0.05 6.01
CA LYS A 5 5.81 -0.97 7.09
C LYS A 5 6.76 -0.96 8.29
N GLU A 6 8.07 -0.86 8.06
CA GLU A 6 9.08 -0.77 9.12
C GLU A 6 8.89 0.51 9.95
N THR A 7 8.73 1.64 9.26
CA THR A 7 8.47 2.94 9.89
C THR A 7 7.18 2.91 10.70
N ALA A 8 6.11 2.29 10.17
CA ALA A 8 4.84 2.17 10.87
C ALA A 8 4.93 1.39 12.18
N LEU A 9 5.83 0.39 12.26
CA LEU A 9 6.10 -0.34 13.51
C LEU A 9 6.85 0.51 14.52
N GLN A 10 7.85 1.29 14.06
CA GLN A 10 8.61 2.20 14.92
C GLN A 10 7.75 3.33 15.49
N HIS A 11 6.74 3.75 14.72
CA HIS A 11 5.83 4.85 15.02
C HIS A 11 4.43 4.37 15.40
N LYS A 12 4.27 3.14 15.90
CA LYS A 12 2.96 2.55 16.21
C LYS A 12 2.10 3.36 17.19
N ASP A 13 2.75 4.13 18.06
CA ASP A 13 2.11 4.93 19.10
C ASP A 13 1.89 6.39 18.65
N ASP A 14 2.39 6.78 17.47
CA ASP A 14 2.21 8.12 16.92
C ASP A 14 0.86 8.27 16.21
N PRO A 15 0.37 9.51 16.01
CA PRO A 15 -0.92 9.78 15.39
C PRO A 15 -1.02 9.26 13.96
N ALA A 16 -2.16 8.67 13.62
CA ALA A 16 -2.46 8.25 12.26
C ALA A 16 -3.04 9.41 11.45
N VAL A 17 -2.28 9.89 10.46
CA VAL A 17 -2.68 10.96 9.54
C VAL A 17 -2.50 10.46 8.11
N THR A 18 -3.44 10.76 7.21
CA THR A 18 -3.34 10.34 5.81
C THR A 18 -2.31 11.17 5.03
N CYS A 19 -1.53 10.54 4.16
CA CYS A 19 -0.54 11.25 3.34
C CYS A 19 -1.13 11.90 2.08
N CYS A 20 -2.19 11.29 1.55
CA CYS A 20 -2.84 11.63 0.28
C CYS A 20 -4.35 11.48 0.44
N ARG A 21 -5.08 11.73 -0.64
CA ARG A 21 -6.48 11.35 -0.73
C ARG A 21 -6.62 9.85 -0.98
N PHE A 22 -7.49 9.19 -0.23
CA PHE A 22 -7.81 7.77 -0.34
C PHE A 22 -9.31 7.55 -0.36
N GLU A 23 -9.76 6.59 -1.15
CA GLU A 23 -11.20 6.41 -1.43
C GLU A 23 -11.89 5.54 -0.36
N ALA A 24 -13.19 5.74 -0.20
CA ALA A 24 -14.00 4.93 0.70
C ALA A 24 -13.85 3.42 0.41
N GLY A 25 -13.73 2.63 1.48
CA GLY A 25 -13.55 1.18 1.46
C GLY A 25 -12.11 0.71 1.30
N GLU A 26 -11.15 1.62 1.14
CA GLU A 26 -9.73 1.28 1.04
C GLU A 26 -9.17 0.84 2.41
N LEU A 27 -8.20 -0.09 2.37
CA LEU A 27 -7.56 -0.64 3.56
C LEU A 27 -6.51 0.35 4.09
N VAL A 28 -6.51 0.57 5.40
CA VAL A 28 -5.49 1.36 6.07
C VAL A 28 -4.21 0.53 6.19
N GLU A 29 -3.26 0.78 5.29
CA GLU A 29 -1.90 0.25 5.33
C GLU A 29 -0.86 1.36 5.49
N ALA A 30 0.40 1.00 5.78
CA ALA A 30 1.47 1.98 6.00
C ALA A 30 1.62 2.98 4.84
N SER A 31 1.38 2.54 3.60
CA SER A 31 1.50 3.35 2.39
C SER A 31 0.50 4.51 2.29
N ILE A 32 -0.53 4.54 3.17
CA ILE A 32 -1.53 5.61 3.20
C ILE A 32 -1.28 6.63 4.32
N LEU A 33 -0.39 6.30 5.25
CA LEU A 33 -0.12 7.10 6.45
C LEU A 33 1.08 8.03 6.20
N GLU A 34 0.96 9.27 6.67
CA GLU A 34 2.00 10.30 6.59
C GLU A 34 3.10 10.05 7.63
N ASP A 35 4.29 10.60 7.37
CA ASP A 35 5.45 10.46 8.27
C ASP A 35 5.30 11.31 9.54
N PRO A 36 5.24 10.71 10.75
CA PRO A 36 5.13 11.48 12.00
C PRO A 36 6.29 12.43 12.24
N ALA A 37 7.46 12.19 11.64
CA ALA A 37 8.62 13.05 11.79
C ALA A 37 8.39 14.47 11.24
N ILE A 38 7.41 14.67 10.34
CA ILE A 38 7.09 15.99 9.77
C ILE A 38 5.89 16.68 10.43
N PHE A 39 5.20 16.03 11.38
CA PHE A 39 3.97 16.59 11.96
C PHE A 39 4.21 17.92 12.68
N ALA A 40 5.33 18.07 13.39
CA ALA A 40 5.66 19.33 14.07
C ALA A 40 5.75 20.52 13.10
N ASP A 41 6.37 20.34 11.93
CA ASP A 41 6.43 21.38 10.89
C ASP A 41 5.03 21.62 10.26
N LEU A 42 4.23 20.57 10.07
CA LEU A 42 2.87 20.69 9.53
C LEU A 42 1.93 21.43 10.49
N GLU A 43 2.03 21.19 11.79
CA GLU A 43 1.28 21.91 12.82
C GLU A 43 1.75 23.37 12.94
N ASP A 44 3.06 23.63 12.93
CA ASP A 44 3.61 25.01 12.98
C ASP A 44 3.19 25.84 11.75
N SER A 45 3.06 25.18 10.59
CA SER A 45 2.55 25.81 9.36
C SER A 45 1.02 26.01 9.35
N GLY A 46 0.29 25.40 10.30
CA GLY A 46 -1.17 25.42 10.37
C GLY A 46 -1.86 24.56 9.30
N LEU A 47 -1.15 23.60 8.71
CA LEU A 47 -1.70 22.67 7.72
C LEU A 47 -2.29 21.41 8.35
N LEU A 48 -1.88 21.07 9.57
CA LEU A 48 -2.32 19.90 10.31
C LEU A 48 -2.76 20.32 11.71
N GLU A 49 -3.85 19.72 12.18
CA GLU A 49 -4.32 19.86 13.56
C GLU A 49 -4.59 18.45 14.10
N ILE A 50 -3.74 17.97 15.00
CA ILE A 50 -3.91 16.66 15.63
C ILE A 50 -4.71 16.87 16.92
N THR A 51 -5.83 16.18 17.03
CA THR A 51 -6.72 16.26 18.20
C THR A 51 -6.59 15.00 19.07
N ASP A 52 -7.07 15.07 20.32
CA ASP A 52 -7.08 13.94 21.26
C ASP A 52 -7.90 12.73 20.77
N ASP A 53 -8.79 12.93 19.79
CA ASP A 53 -9.61 11.88 19.18
C ASP A 53 -8.89 11.10 18.06
N THR A 54 -7.69 11.56 17.67
CA THR A 54 -6.87 10.93 16.63
C THR A 54 -6.35 9.58 17.12
N LEU A 55 -6.58 8.54 16.33
CA LEU A 55 -6.09 7.19 16.62
C LEU A 55 -4.60 7.07 16.31
N THR A 56 -3.94 6.07 16.90
CA THR A 56 -2.53 5.82 16.60
C THR A 56 -2.36 4.96 15.35
N ILE A 57 -1.17 5.02 14.73
CA ILE A 57 -0.80 4.19 13.58
C ILE A 57 -1.06 2.70 13.87
N GLY A 58 -0.67 2.22 15.04
CA GLY A 58 -0.84 0.82 15.42
C GLY A 58 -2.31 0.41 15.56
N GLN A 59 -3.20 1.34 15.93
CA GLN A 59 -4.63 1.07 16.06
C GLN A 59 -5.35 1.01 14.72
N VAL A 60 -4.92 1.81 13.74
CA VAL A 60 -5.64 1.93 12.47
C VAL A 60 -5.22 0.92 11.42
N LEU A 61 -4.01 0.34 11.52
CA LEU A 61 -3.49 -0.57 10.50
C LEU A 61 -4.34 -1.83 10.38
N GLY A 62 -4.91 -2.05 9.19
CA GLY A 62 -5.86 -3.14 8.92
C GLY A 62 -7.33 -2.74 9.01
N ALA A 63 -7.64 -1.53 9.49
CA ALA A 63 -8.98 -0.96 9.38
C ALA A 63 -9.32 -0.59 7.93
N LYS A 64 -10.58 -0.22 7.67
CA LYS A 64 -11.01 0.35 6.38
C LYS A 64 -11.56 1.75 6.53
N LEU A 65 -11.35 2.57 5.51
CA LEU A 65 -11.95 3.90 5.42
C LEU A 65 -13.45 3.78 5.14
N LYS A 66 -14.31 4.36 6.00
CA LYS A 66 -15.77 4.40 5.77
C LYS A 66 -16.16 5.37 4.67
N GLU A 67 -15.37 6.42 4.49
CA GLU A 67 -15.59 7.47 3.50
C GLU A 67 -14.27 7.90 2.87
N THR A 68 -14.36 8.64 1.78
CA THR A 68 -13.18 9.19 1.13
C THR A 68 -12.58 10.30 1.99
N VAL A 69 -11.31 10.18 2.31
CA VAL A 69 -10.56 11.13 3.14
C VAL A 69 -9.50 11.83 2.30
N ASP A 70 -9.30 13.13 2.53
CA ASP A 70 -8.26 13.90 1.85
C ASP A 70 -6.90 13.76 2.57
N SER A 71 -5.85 14.33 1.98
CA SER A 71 -4.51 14.39 2.61
C SER A 71 -4.52 15.18 3.90
N LEU A 72 -3.61 14.84 4.82
CA LEU A 72 -3.43 15.49 6.12
C LEU A 72 -4.68 15.40 7.00
N THR A 73 -5.45 14.32 6.86
CA THR A 73 -6.62 14.04 7.68
C THR A 73 -6.21 13.14 8.85
N PRO A 74 -6.32 13.60 10.11
CA PRO A 74 -6.19 12.73 11.28
C PRO A 74 -7.31 11.68 11.29
N LEU A 75 -6.94 10.41 11.44
CA LEU A 75 -7.90 9.30 11.43
C LEU A 75 -8.54 9.12 12.80
N THR A 76 -9.86 9.21 12.84
CA THR A 76 -10.69 9.05 14.03
C THR A 76 -11.60 7.82 13.89
N LYS A 77 -12.23 7.40 14.99
CA LYS A 77 -13.10 6.20 15.02
C LYS A 77 -14.32 6.30 14.10
N ASP A 78 -14.81 7.50 13.85
CA ASP A 78 -15.95 7.74 12.96
C ASP A 78 -15.61 7.52 11.49
N LEU A 79 -14.34 7.75 11.08
CA LEU A 79 -13.84 7.57 9.72
C LEU A 79 -13.46 6.12 9.38
N LEU A 80 -13.35 5.23 10.39
CA LEU A 80 -12.86 3.86 10.21
C LEU A 80 -13.89 2.79 10.58
N GLU A 81 -13.96 1.73 9.76
CA GLU A 81 -14.65 0.48 10.04
C GLU A 81 -13.64 -0.68 10.18
N ASP A 82 -14.08 -1.81 10.72
CA ASP A 82 -13.24 -3.00 10.90
C ASP A 82 -11.91 -2.74 11.65
N ILE A 83 -11.90 -1.80 12.62
CA ILE A 83 -10.72 -1.50 13.44
C ILE A 83 -10.26 -2.78 14.17
N PRO A 84 -8.98 -3.18 14.09
CA PRO A 84 -8.45 -4.34 14.78
C PRO A 84 -8.69 -4.29 16.29
N GLU A 85 -9.04 -5.42 16.91
CA GLU A 85 -9.21 -5.52 18.36
C GLU A 85 -7.87 -5.42 19.11
N THR A 86 -6.78 -5.79 18.44
CA THR A 86 -5.41 -5.73 18.96
C THR A 86 -4.56 -4.80 18.09
N PRO A 87 -4.00 -3.72 18.65
CA PRO A 87 -3.11 -2.82 17.92
C PRO A 87 -1.81 -3.51 17.49
N LEU A 88 -1.24 -3.02 16.39
CA LEU A 88 0.03 -3.50 15.87
C LEU A 88 1.14 -3.37 16.94
N GLY A 89 1.79 -4.49 17.29
CA GLY A 89 2.89 -4.53 18.26
C GLY A 89 2.49 -4.69 19.73
N GLU A 90 1.25 -5.10 20.03
CA GLU A 90 0.84 -5.60 21.36
C GLU A 90 0.90 -7.13 21.50
N GLU A 91 1.00 -7.87 20.40
CA GLU A 91 1.40 -9.27 20.38
C GLU A 91 2.88 -9.34 19.97
N GLY A 92 3.68 -10.08 20.74
CA GLY A 92 5.12 -10.20 20.51
C GLY A 92 5.46 -10.72 19.11
N GLU A 93 6.69 -10.43 18.67
CA GLU A 93 7.35 -10.94 17.46
C GLU A 93 6.93 -12.37 17.06
N GLU A 94 6.03 -12.51 16.08
CA GLU A 94 5.81 -13.63 15.14
C GLU A 94 4.52 -13.24 14.36
N GLU A 95 4.43 -13.16 13.04
CA GLU A 95 5.18 -13.81 11.98
C GLU A 95 4.84 -13.07 10.66
N GLU A 96 5.89 -12.70 9.92
CA GLU A 96 5.84 -12.43 8.50
C GLU A 96 5.57 -13.75 7.78
N GLU A 97 4.40 -13.96 7.17
CA GLU A 97 4.26 -14.72 5.91
C GLU A 97 2.82 -14.70 5.38
N ALA A 98 2.55 -13.82 4.44
CA ALA A 98 1.51 -14.03 3.44
C ALA A 98 1.91 -13.38 2.11
N GLU A 99 2.97 -13.90 1.48
CA GLU A 99 3.02 -14.21 0.04
C GLU A 99 4.44 -14.63 -0.36
N ALA A 100 4.74 -15.92 -0.20
CA ALA A 100 5.88 -16.56 -0.86
C ALA A 100 5.57 -18.01 -1.24
N ALA A 101 4.45 -18.25 -1.95
CA ALA A 101 4.25 -19.51 -2.67
C ALA A 101 4.84 -19.41 -4.09
N ALA A 102 6.14 -19.11 -4.19
CA ALA A 102 6.93 -19.36 -5.38
C ALA A 102 7.63 -20.71 -5.19
N GLY A 103 6.97 -21.77 -5.64
CA GLY A 103 7.48 -23.14 -5.58
C GLY A 103 8.84 -23.26 -6.27
N GLU A 104 9.79 -23.80 -5.53
CA GLU A 104 11.14 -24.15 -5.95
C GLU A 104 11.11 -25.24 -7.04
N ALA A 105 11.84 -25.02 -8.13
CA ALA A 105 12.27 -26.08 -9.04
C ALA A 105 13.67 -25.78 -9.60
N GLN A 106 14.65 -26.22 -8.82
CA GLN A 106 15.94 -26.81 -9.20
C GLN A 106 16.44 -26.55 -10.63
N PHE A 107 17.52 -25.77 -10.73
CA PHE A 107 18.36 -25.62 -11.92
C PHE A 107 19.16 -26.90 -12.19
N GLU A 108 18.93 -27.55 -13.34
CA GLU A 108 19.93 -28.37 -14.00
C GLU A 108 20.59 -27.59 -15.15
N THR A 109 21.92 -27.69 -15.22
CA THR A 109 22.81 -26.95 -16.11
C THR A 109 22.91 -27.57 -17.50
N VAL A 110 22.88 -26.75 -18.56
CA VAL A 110 23.52 -27.08 -19.86
C VAL A 110 23.98 -25.82 -20.61
N PRO A 111 25.11 -25.85 -21.35
CA PRO A 111 25.84 -24.66 -21.77
C PRO A 111 25.44 -24.06 -23.15
N VAL A 112 25.80 -22.78 -23.26
CA VAL A 112 25.72 -21.76 -24.34
C VAL A 112 25.90 -22.22 -25.79
N ALA A 113 25.12 -21.63 -26.71
CA ALA A 113 25.54 -21.33 -28.09
C ALA A 113 24.93 -20.01 -28.62
N GLN A 114 25.76 -19.22 -29.30
CA GLN A 114 25.52 -17.86 -29.80
C GLN A 114 24.60 -17.78 -31.04
N GLY A 115 23.85 -16.68 -31.17
CA GLY A 115 23.25 -16.24 -32.43
C GLY A 115 22.26 -15.08 -32.25
N ALA A 116 22.55 -13.91 -32.82
CA ALA A 116 21.80 -12.67 -32.66
C ALA A 116 20.66 -12.51 -33.70
N ALA A 117 19.46 -12.10 -33.25
CA ALA A 117 18.36 -11.41 -33.98
C ALA A 117 17.22 -11.08 -32.97
N PRO A 118 16.23 -10.21 -33.27
CA PRO A 118 15.61 -9.30 -32.31
C PRO A 118 14.85 -10.02 -31.19
N VAL A 119 15.16 -9.62 -29.96
CA VAL A 119 14.43 -10.06 -28.77
C VAL A 119 13.11 -9.30 -28.73
N VAL A 120 12.01 -9.97 -29.07
CA VAL A 120 10.68 -9.56 -28.60
C VAL A 120 10.68 -9.83 -27.09
N THR A 121 11.04 -8.81 -26.33
CA THR A 121 10.97 -8.83 -24.87
C THR A 121 9.51 -8.64 -24.46
N GLY A 122 8.81 -9.76 -24.38
CA GLY A 122 7.54 -9.83 -23.66
C GLY A 122 6.30 -10.00 -24.52
N TYR A 123 5.24 -10.41 -23.84
CA TYR A 123 3.92 -10.64 -24.40
C TYR A 123 3.00 -9.48 -24.01
N ALA A 124 2.33 -8.86 -24.98
CA ALA A 124 1.22 -7.95 -24.68
C ALA A 124 0.00 -8.79 -24.30
N THR A 125 -0.32 -8.88 -23.00
CA THR A 125 -1.49 -9.61 -22.50
C THR A 125 -2.61 -8.64 -22.16
N LEU A 126 -3.72 -8.69 -22.90
CA LEU A 126 -4.94 -7.93 -22.62
C LEU A 126 -6.01 -8.85 -22.05
N LYS A 127 -6.46 -8.60 -20.81
CA LYS A 127 -7.56 -9.33 -20.16
C LYS A 127 -8.81 -8.46 -20.15
N ILE A 128 -9.87 -8.91 -20.82
CA ILE A 128 -11.18 -8.22 -20.88
C ILE A 128 -12.18 -9.02 -20.04
N ALA A 129 -12.59 -8.48 -18.89
CA ALA A 129 -13.43 -9.19 -17.92
C ALA A 129 -14.93 -9.22 -18.31
N LYS A 130 -15.44 -8.19 -19.02
CA LYS A 130 -16.76 -8.19 -19.65
C LYS A 130 -16.68 -7.37 -20.94
N GLY A 131 -16.84 -8.02 -22.09
CA GLY A 131 -16.59 -7.43 -23.41
C GLY A 131 -17.87 -7.18 -24.19
N GLU A 132 -18.25 -5.90 -24.35
CA GLU A 132 -19.33 -5.50 -25.26
C GLU A 132 -18.79 -4.42 -26.21
N ASN A 133 -18.85 -4.70 -27.53
CA ASN A 133 -18.43 -3.81 -28.63
C ASN A 133 -16.99 -3.25 -28.56
N ILE A 134 -15.98 -4.13 -28.43
CA ILE A 134 -14.56 -3.72 -28.46
C ILE A 134 -13.91 -4.07 -29.81
N GLU A 135 -13.33 -3.07 -30.49
CA GLU A 135 -12.53 -3.22 -31.70
C GLU A 135 -11.11 -2.69 -31.46
N ILE A 136 -10.08 -3.52 -31.66
CA ILE A 136 -8.67 -3.17 -31.43
C ILE A 136 -7.90 -3.35 -32.75
N SER A 137 -7.21 -2.30 -33.20
CA SER A 137 -6.34 -2.31 -34.38
C SER A 137 -5.00 -1.68 -34.03
N PHE A 138 -3.90 -2.37 -34.35
CA PHE A 138 -2.54 -1.87 -34.13
C PHE A 138 -1.66 -2.12 -35.36
N PRO A 139 -0.71 -1.21 -35.67
CA PRO A 139 0.23 -1.38 -36.77
C PRO A 139 1.31 -2.40 -36.40
N VAL A 140 1.52 -3.39 -37.27
CA VAL A 140 2.62 -4.36 -37.12
C VAL A 140 3.86 -3.78 -37.79
N TYR A 141 4.85 -3.40 -36.99
CA TYR A 141 6.17 -3.04 -37.49
C TYR A 141 7.09 -4.27 -37.38
N GLY A 142 7.64 -4.71 -38.52
CA GLY A 142 8.64 -5.77 -38.63
C GLY A 142 10.00 -5.21 -38.99
#